data_AF-A0A0W8D2X4-F1
#
_entry.id   AF-A0A0W8D2X4-F1
#
_cell.length_a   1.000
_cell.length_b   1.000
_cell.length_c   1.000
_cell.angle_alpha   90.00
_cell.angle_beta   90.00
_cell.angle_gamma   90.00
#
_symmetry.space_group_name_H-M   'P 1'
#
loop_
_entity.id
_entity.type
_entity.pdbx_description
1 polymer ?
#
loop_
_entity_poly.entity_id
_entity_poly.type
_entity_poly.pdbx_seq_one_letter_code
_entity_poly.pdbx_strand_id
1 'polypeptide(L)'
;MDWSGTRKRGTILLSKGGYIFDERTKRPTTVRSPDVTYTPRHATRNSGDLELWQRGQEPYAPLFVVEIDYLSGEDSQFIALDQKMRNQFFSHGVQLGWLIDPRPGSRKMFEYKLDEAGKMHRVDNEEWRDLDGGDVLPGFRVDKTDLEMLLDPDGYVPPDNDEIDMICPCRGCDERLRSLPESIGHLESHRAERERQKYLAKRAARKRIQLRL
;
A
#
# COMPACT_ATOMS: atom_id res chain seq x y z
N MET A 1 -8.27 1.69 -2.37
CA MET A 1 -8.72 1.64 -0.97
C MET A 1 -7.76 2.44 -0.11
N ASP A 2 -8.28 3.34 0.72
CA ASP A 2 -7.51 4.20 1.63
C ASP A 2 -7.38 3.47 2.97
N TRP A 3 -6.19 2.97 3.27
CA TRP A 3 -5.89 2.24 4.51
C TRP A 3 -5.68 3.17 5.72
N SER A 4 -5.72 4.50 5.54
CA SER A 4 -5.44 5.45 6.62
C SER A 4 -6.70 6.00 7.29
N GLY A 5 -7.38 5.13 8.06
CA GLY A 5 -8.52 5.49 8.90
C GLY A 5 -8.25 6.57 9.96
N THR A 6 -7.04 7.11 10.10
CA THR A 6 -6.74 8.30 10.91
C THR A 6 -5.45 8.99 10.42
N ARG A 7 -5.56 10.24 9.94
CA ARG A 7 -4.47 11.17 9.54
C ARG A 7 -3.41 10.56 8.60
N LYS A 8 -3.43 10.94 7.32
CA LYS A 8 -2.39 10.69 6.28
C LYS A 8 -0.95 10.63 6.85
N ARG A 9 -0.42 9.42 7.15
CA ARG A 9 0.86 9.20 7.84
C ARG A 9 2.09 9.20 6.92
N GLY A 10 1.91 9.06 5.60
CA GLY A 10 3.01 9.04 4.64
C GLY A 10 2.51 8.99 3.20
N THR A 11 3.46 8.84 2.27
CA THR A 11 3.19 8.71 0.83
C THR A 11 3.70 7.35 0.35
N ILE A 12 2.86 6.61 -0.37
CA ILE A 12 3.25 5.41 -1.12
C ILE A 12 3.57 5.84 -2.55
N LEU A 13 4.70 5.41 -3.07
CA LEU A 13 5.12 5.70 -4.44
C LEU A 13 5.31 4.38 -5.19
N LEU A 14 4.67 4.26 -6.35
CA LEU A 14 4.93 3.25 -7.36
C LEU A 14 5.87 3.87 -8.40
N SER A 15 6.84 3.09 -8.90
CA SER A 15 7.97 3.62 -9.66
C SER A 15 7.57 4.54 -10.85
N LYS A 16 7.93 5.83 -10.71
CA LYS A 16 8.23 6.76 -11.80
C LYS A 16 9.50 7.53 -11.41
N GLY A 17 10.65 6.89 -11.56
CA GLY A 17 11.98 7.51 -11.65
C GLY A 17 12.44 8.43 -10.50
N GLY A 18 13.27 7.89 -9.61
CA GLY A 18 14.06 8.60 -8.60
C GLY A 18 15.42 7.92 -8.40
N TYR A 19 16.38 8.63 -7.81
CA TYR A 19 17.76 8.17 -7.64
C TYR A 19 18.28 8.62 -6.27
N ILE A 20 19.32 7.95 -5.73
CA ILE A 20 20.01 8.47 -4.56
C ILE A 20 21.00 9.53 -5.02
N PHE A 21 20.99 10.73 -4.42
CA PHE A 21 22.00 11.74 -4.70
C PHE A 21 23.09 11.69 -3.63
N ASP A 22 24.30 11.40 -4.09
CA ASP A 22 25.48 11.35 -3.23
C ASP A 22 26.04 12.78 -3.11
N GLU A 23 25.91 13.36 -1.93
CA GLU A 23 26.38 14.72 -1.63
C GLU A 23 27.91 14.82 -1.57
N ARG A 24 28.61 13.71 -1.31
CA ARG A 24 30.08 13.64 -1.30
C ARG A 24 30.63 13.66 -2.73
N THR A 25 29.99 12.97 -3.66
CA THR A 25 30.42 12.94 -5.08
C THR A 25 29.70 13.97 -5.95
N LYS A 26 28.69 14.66 -5.42
CA LYS A 26 27.83 15.64 -6.12
C LYS A 26 27.21 15.08 -7.40
N ARG A 27 26.91 13.78 -7.40
CA ARG A 27 26.36 13.07 -8.57
C ARG A 27 25.19 12.18 -8.12
N PRO A 28 24.17 12.00 -8.99
CA PRO A 28 23.25 10.89 -8.85
C PRO A 28 24.05 9.60 -8.81
N THR A 29 23.81 8.78 -7.79
CA THR A 29 24.23 7.38 -7.82
C THR A 29 23.50 6.66 -8.95
N THR A 30 24.04 5.53 -9.40
CA THR A 30 23.40 4.65 -10.40
C THR A 30 22.21 3.87 -9.82
N VAL A 31 21.83 4.12 -8.57
CA VAL A 31 20.76 3.41 -7.88
C VAL A 31 19.41 3.80 -8.48
N ARG A 32 18.80 2.88 -9.24
CA ARG A 32 17.43 3.02 -9.74
C ARG A 32 16.44 2.98 -8.57
N SER A 33 15.36 3.76 -8.65
CA SER A 33 14.27 3.69 -7.67
C SER A 33 13.76 2.28 -7.45
N PRO A 34 13.40 1.93 -6.21
CA PRO A 34 12.65 0.71 -5.94
C PRO A 34 11.29 0.72 -6.65
N ASP A 35 10.73 -0.46 -6.87
CA ASP A 35 9.38 -0.62 -7.43
C ASP A 35 8.31 0.02 -6.53
N VAL A 36 8.45 -0.15 -5.22
CA VAL A 36 7.57 0.46 -4.22
C VAL A 36 8.40 1.10 -3.12
N THR A 37 8.00 2.29 -2.67
CA THR A 37 8.58 2.91 -1.48
C THR A 37 7.53 3.52 -0.58
N TYR A 38 7.81 3.51 0.72
CA TYR A 38 7.08 4.28 1.72
C TYR A 38 8.00 5.32 2.35
N THR A 39 7.54 6.58 2.29
CA THR A 39 8.20 7.72 2.95
C THR A 39 7.24 8.35 3.95
N PRO A 40 7.61 8.46 5.24
CA PRO A 40 6.82 9.14 6.25
C PRO A 40 6.63 10.63 5.92
N ARG A 41 5.47 11.19 6.28
CA ARG A 41 5.14 12.60 5.99
C ARG A 41 6.00 13.60 6.77
N HIS A 42 6.55 13.18 7.91
CA HIS A 42 7.38 13.97 8.81
C HIS A 42 8.72 13.27 9.05
N ALA A 43 9.37 12.78 7.99
CA ALA A 43 10.72 12.26 8.12
C ALA A 43 11.64 13.36 8.67
N THR A 44 11.93 13.30 9.97
CA THR A 44 12.81 14.23 10.67
C THR A 44 14.20 14.02 10.13
N ARG A 45 14.73 15.00 9.39
CA ARG A 45 16.10 14.97 8.90
C ARG A 45 17.04 15.37 10.03
N ASN A 46 18.01 14.52 10.34
CA ASN A 46 19.26 15.01 10.89
C ASN A 46 20.09 15.53 9.72
N SER A 47 20.40 16.83 9.73
CA SER A 47 21.18 17.52 8.69
C SER A 47 22.65 17.06 8.61
N GLY A 48 23.05 16.06 9.40
CA GLY A 48 24.43 15.56 9.50
C GLY A 48 24.71 14.28 8.70
N ASP A 49 23.68 13.57 8.22
CA ASP A 49 23.86 12.34 7.43
C ASP A 49 23.94 12.72 5.94
N LEU A 50 25.17 12.72 5.44
CA LEU A 50 25.57 13.38 4.19
C LEU A 50 25.31 12.52 2.94
N GLU A 51 24.09 12.01 2.76
CA GLU A 51 23.64 11.32 1.53
C GLU A 51 22.10 11.34 1.48
N LEU A 52 21.51 11.98 0.46
CA LEU A 52 20.07 12.26 0.40
C LEU A 52 19.43 11.59 -0.81
N TRP A 53 18.36 10.81 -0.61
CA TRP A 53 17.55 10.36 -1.74
C TRP A 53 16.94 11.55 -2.45
N GLN A 54 16.95 11.60 -3.78
CA GLN A 54 16.33 12.69 -4.54
C GLN A 54 15.32 12.18 -5.55
N ARG A 55 14.14 12.81 -5.56
CA ARG A 55 13.13 12.63 -6.60
C ARG A 55 12.97 13.97 -7.30
N GLY A 56 13.46 14.07 -8.53
CA GLY A 56 13.60 15.36 -9.20
C GLY A 56 14.67 16.21 -8.50
N GLN A 57 14.24 17.25 -7.78
CA GLN A 57 15.12 18.10 -6.95
C GLN A 57 14.72 18.08 -5.47
N GLU A 58 13.67 17.34 -5.13
CA GLU A 58 13.21 17.23 -3.75
C GLU A 58 13.90 16.04 -3.09
N PRO A 59 14.60 16.25 -1.97
CA PRO A 59 15.13 15.13 -1.26
C PRO A 59 13.97 14.37 -0.56
N TYR A 60 14.06 13.06 -0.50
CA TYR A 60 13.17 12.16 0.25
C TYR A 60 14.02 11.17 1.06
N ALA A 61 13.40 10.31 1.87
CA ALA A 61 14.11 9.29 2.65
C ALA A 61 13.14 8.14 2.94
N PRO A 62 13.11 7.10 2.09
CA PRO A 62 12.20 5.99 2.30
C PRO A 62 12.63 5.20 3.54
N LEU A 63 11.66 4.79 4.37
CA LEU A 63 11.92 3.85 5.46
C LEU A 63 11.66 2.40 5.03
N PHE A 64 10.81 2.22 4.01
CA PHE A 64 10.45 0.92 3.48
C PHE A 64 10.51 0.91 1.96
N VAL A 65 11.03 -0.19 1.41
CA VAL A 65 11.21 -0.41 -0.03
C VAL A 65 10.79 -1.83 -0.42
N VAL A 66 10.29 -1.98 -1.64
CA VAL A 66 10.01 -3.28 -2.27
C VAL A 66 10.65 -3.30 -3.65
N GLU A 67 11.26 -4.43 -3.98
CA GLU A 67 11.69 -4.78 -5.34
C GLU A 67 11.01 -6.08 -5.76
N ILE A 68 10.59 -6.14 -7.01
CA ILE A 68 9.86 -7.25 -7.60
C ILE A 68 10.57 -7.69 -8.87
N ASP A 69 11.17 -8.89 -8.87
CA ASP A 69 11.95 -9.36 -10.02
C ASP A 69 12.11 -10.89 -10.02
N TYR A 70 12.83 -11.42 -11.00
CA TYR A 70 13.20 -12.82 -11.12
C TYR A 70 14.33 -13.18 -10.16
N LEU A 71 14.04 -13.96 -9.11
CA LEU A 71 15.01 -14.28 -8.04
C LEU A 71 15.55 -15.70 -8.13
N SER A 72 15.25 -16.42 -9.20
CA SER A 72 15.72 -17.77 -9.47
C SER A 72 15.77 -18.04 -10.96
N GLY A 73 16.61 -19.00 -11.38
CA GLY A 73 16.88 -19.31 -12.79
C GLY A 73 18.12 -18.60 -13.35
N GLU A 74 18.39 -18.81 -14.64
CA GLU A 74 19.58 -18.29 -15.34
C GLU A 74 19.65 -16.76 -15.35
N ASP A 75 18.50 -16.09 -15.52
CA ASP A 75 18.40 -14.62 -15.55
C ASP A 75 18.15 -13.99 -14.17
N SER A 76 18.48 -14.70 -13.09
CA SER A 76 18.17 -14.24 -11.74
C SER A 76 18.86 -12.92 -11.39
N GLN A 77 18.06 -11.97 -10.90
CA GLN A 77 18.51 -10.68 -10.37
C GLN A 77 18.83 -10.74 -8.86
N PHE A 78 18.72 -11.91 -8.23
CA PHE A 78 18.81 -12.02 -6.77
C PHE A 78 20.10 -11.46 -6.20
N ILE A 79 21.27 -11.81 -6.76
CA ILE A 79 22.56 -11.33 -6.26
C ILE A 79 22.64 -9.80 -6.38
N ALA A 80 22.21 -9.25 -7.53
CA ALA A 80 22.25 -7.81 -7.76
C ALA A 80 21.30 -7.06 -6.81
N LEU A 81 20.08 -7.56 -6.61
CA LEU A 81 19.08 -6.94 -5.75
C LEU A 81 19.37 -7.14 -4.25
N ASP A 82 19.94 -8.27 -3.83
CA ASP A 82 20.44 -8.46 -2.46
C ASP A 82 21.59 -7.47 -2.17
N GLN A 83 22.54 -7.31 -3.09
CA GLN A 83 23.58 -6.29 -2.95
C GLN A 83 23.00 -4.87 -2.92
N LYS A 84 21.97 -4.59 -3.73
CA LYS A 84 21.27 -3.30 -3.74
C LYS A 84 20.60 -3.02 -2.39
N MET A 85 19.87 -3.99 -1.84
CA MET A 85 19.26 -3.90 -0.51
C MET A 85 20.32 -3.57 0.55
N ARG A 86 21.40 -4.35 0.60
CA ARG A 86 22.43 -4.23 1.64
C ARG A 86 23.26 -2.96 1.53
N ASN A 87 23.76 -2.68 0.33
CA ASN A 87 24.84 -1.70 0.14
C ASN A 87 24.32 -0.34 -0.32
N GLN A 88 23.07 -0.26 -0.78
CA GLN A 88 22.48 0.99 -1.27
C GLN A 88 21.27 1.40 -0.44
N PHE A 89 20.31 0.51 -0.21
CA PHE A 89 19.09 0.91 0.49
C PHE A 89 19.30 1.08 1.99
N PHE A 90 19.77 0.02 2.66
CA PHE A 90 19.95 0.03 4.11
C PHE A 90 21.11 0.92 4.58
N SER A 91 22.15 1.08 3.76
CA SER A 91 23.21 2.05 4.02
C SER A 91 22.72 3.51 3.98
N HIS A 92 21.57 3.77 3.34
CA HIS A 92 20.99 5.10 3.18
C HIS A 92 19.64 5.26 3.92
N GLY A 93 19.50 4.60 5.07
CA GLY A 93 18.41 4.87 6.02
C GLY A 93 17.12 4.08 5.84
N VAL A 94 17.05 3.16 4.87
CA VAL A 94 15.95 2.18 4.80
C VAL A 94 16.02 1.24 6.00
N GLN A 95 14.87 0.92 6.59
CA GLN A 95 14.74 0.11 7.80
C GLN A 95 14.04 -1.23 7.56
N LEU A 96 13.20 -1.31 6.52
CA LEU A 96 12.53 -2.53 6.08
C LEU A 96 12.63 -2.66 4.56
N GLY A 97 12.94 -3.86 4.07
CA GLY A 97 13.00 -4.13 2.64
C GLY A 97 12.41 -5.49 2.31
N TRP A 98 11.60 -5.55 1.25
CA TRP A 98 11.10 -6.81 0.71
C TRP A 98 11.58 -7.00 -0.73
N LEU A 99 12.01 -8.23 -1.03
CA LEU A 99 12.39 -8.65 -2.38
C LEU A 99 11.51 -9.83 -2.76
N ILE A 100 10.70 -9.69 -3.81
CA ILE A 100 9.60 -10.61 -4.10
C ILE A 100 9.76 -11.16 -5.52
N ASP A 101 9.72 -12.49 -5.67
CA ASP A 101 9.55 -13.17 -6.96
C ASP A 101 8.11 -13.72 -7.04
N PRO A 102 7.18 -13.00 -7.68
CA PRO A 102 5.78 -13.42 -7.73
C PRO A 102 5.51 -14.53 -8.75
N ARG A 103 6.51 -14.95 -9.54
CA ARG A 103 6.28 -15.90 -10.64
C ARG A 103 5.73 -17.22 -10.14
N PRO A 104 4.72 -17.79 -10.84
CA PRO A 104 4.32 -19.18 -10.64
C PRO A 104 5.54 -20.11 -10.73
N GLY A 105 5.70 -21.01 -9.75
CA GLY A 105 6.80 -21.96 -9.68
C GLY A 105 8.08 -21.47 -9.00
N SER A 106 8.20 -20.17 -8.69
CA SER A 106 9.29 -19.62 -7.85
C SER A 106 8.74 -19.21 -6.48
N ARG A 107 7.78 -18.25 -6.48
CA ARG A 107 7.14 -17.68 -5.28
C ARG A 107 8.10 -17.56 -4.10
N LYS A 108 9.05 -16.64 -4.21
CA LYS A 108 10.04 -16.37 -3.15
C LYS A 108 9.87 -14.98 -2.57
N MET A 109 10.08 -14.87 -1.27
CA MET A 109 10.07 -13.58 -0.56
C MET A 109 11.26 -13.50 0.37
N PHE A 110 12.11 -12.48 0.19
CA PHE A 110 13.18 -12.16 1.11
C PHE A 110 12.84 -10.90 1.88
N GLU A 111 13.08 -10.96 3.18
CA GLU A 111 12.84 -9.85 4.08
C GLU A 111 14.15 -9.36 4.68
N TYR A 112 14.37 -8.05 4.65
CA TYR A 112 15.53 -7.37 5.20
C TYR A 112 15.06 -6.44 6.30
N LYS A 113 15.70 -6.50 7.47
CA LYS A 113 15.33 -5.73 8.67
C LYS A 113 16.58 -5.29 9.42
N LEU A 114 16.44 -4.23 10.20
CA LEU A 114 17.42 -3.88 11.23
C LEU A 114 17.17 -4.72 12.48
N ASP A 115 18.24 -5.21 13.11
CA ASP A 115 18.18 -5.77 14.45
C ASP A 115 18.13 -4.65 15.53
N GLU A 116 18.06 -5.04 16.80
CA GLU A 116 18.03 -4.10 17.93
C GLU A 116 19.26 -3.18 18.00
N ALA A 117 20.40 -3.61 17.43
CA ALA A 117 21.62 -2.82 17.35
C ALA A 117 21.64 -1.90 16.11
N GLY A 118 20.56 -1.88 15.31
CA GLY A 118 20.48 -1.10 14.08
C GLY A 118 21.27 -1.72 12.91
N LYS A 119 21.68 -2.98 13.01
CA LYS A 119 22.41 -3.67 11.95
C LYS A 119 21.44 -4.41 11.04
N MET A 120 21.59 -4.19 9.74
CA MET A 120 20.80 -4.89 8.73
C MET A 120 21.14 -6.38 8.69
N HIS A 121 20.11 -7.20 8.65
CA HIS A 121 20.18 -8.62 8.33
C HIS A 121 19.04 -8.99 7.36
N ARG A 122 19.26 -10.09 6.63
CA ARG A 122 18.21 -10.76 5.87
C ARG A 122 17.64 -11.87 6.73
N VAL A 123 16.33 -11.96 6.84
CA VAL A 123 15.64 -13.06 7.52
C VAL A 123 15.94 -14.35 6.76
N ASP A 124 16.36 -15.39 7.49
CA ASP A 124 16.68 -16.70 6.92
C ASP A 124 15.41 -17.51 6.66
N ASN A 125 14.56 -16.97 5.79
CA ASN A 125 13.35 -17.60 5.29
C ASN A 125 13.00 -16.96 3.94
N GLU A 126 13.05 -17.75 2.88
CA GLU A 126 12.73 -17.32 1.51
C GLU A 126 11.35 -17.79 1.01
N GLU A 127 10.58 -18.47 1.85
CA GLU A 127 9.28 -19.04 1.49
C GLU A 127 8.25 -17.97 1.18
N TRP A 128 7.30 -18.29 0.31
CA TRP A 128 6.08 -17.50 0.10
C TRP A 128 5.23 -17.49 1.37
N ARG A 129 5.16 -16.34 2.04
CA ARG A 129 4.55 -16.20 3.36
C ARG A 129 3.97 -14.81 3.56
N ASP A 130 3.19 -14.67 4.63
CA ASP A 130 2.70 -13.36 5.04
C ASP A 130 3.88 -12.48 5.46
N LEU A 131 3.84 -11.22 5.05
CA LEU A 131 4.84 -10.22 5.38
C LEU A 131 4.21 -9.15 6.29
N ASP A 132 4.93 -8.82 7.37
CA ASP A 132 4.49 -7.86 8.38
C ASP A 132 5.38 -6.61 8.33
N GLY A 133 4.74 -5.45 8.22
CA GLY A 133 5.38 -4.15 8.18
C GLY A 133 6.11 -3.75 9.47
N GLY A 134 5.88 -4.47 10.56
CA GLY A 134 6.51 -4.28 11.86
C GLY A 134 6.38 -2.83 12.35
N ASP A 135 7.44 -2.33 12.97
CA ASP A 135 7.48 -0.97 13.51
C ASP A 135 7.61 0.11 12.42
N VAL A 136 8.08 -0.26 11.23
CA VAL A 136 8.23 0.68 10.10
C VAL A 136 6.87 1.02 9.49
N LEU A 137 5.97 0.03 9.42
CA LEU A 137 4.58 0.17 8.96
C LEU A 137 3.61 -0.52 9.93
N PRO A 138 3.35 0.06 11.11
CA PRO A 138 2.52 -0.59 12.13
C PRO A 138 1.11 -0.91 11.63
N GLY A 139 0.75 -2.19 11.75
CA GLY A 139 -0.55 -2.73 11.32
C GLY A 139 -0.65 -3.04 9.83
N PHE A 140 0.37 -2.73 9.03
CA PHE A 140 0.43 -3.13 7.62
C PHE A 140 0.89 -4.58 7.50
N ARG A 141 0.09 -5.38 6.81
CA ARG A 141 0.38 -6.77 6.50
C ARG A 141 0.04 -7.05 5.06
N VAL A 142 0.83 -7.92 4.46
CA VAL A 142 0.57 -8.49 3.15
C VAL A 142 0.27 -9.96 3.38
N ASP A 143 -0.98 -10.32 3.16
CA ASP A 143 -1.43 -11.71 3.15
C ASP A 143 -0.99 -12.38 1.85
N LYS A 144 -0.35 -13.54 1.96
CA LYS A 144 0.22 -14.23 0.81
C LYS A 144 -0.85 -14.74 -0.15
N THR A 145 -2.02 -15.11 0.37
CA THR A 145 -3.15 -15.62 -0.42
C THR A 145 -3.82 -14.48 -1.16
N ASP A 146 -3.99 -13.32 -0.53
CA ASP A 146 -4.47 -12.12 -1.21
C ASP A 146 -3.56 -11.75 -2.40
N LEU A 147 -2.23 -11.82 -2.21
CA LEU A 147 -1.28 -11.60 -3.31
C LEU A 147 -1.39 -12.66 -4.40
N GLU A 148 -1.51 -13.94 -4.03
CA GLU A 148 -1.68 -15.02 -5.02
C GLU A 148 -2.94 -14.80 -5.85
N MET A 149 -4.07 -14.46 -5.23
CA MET A 149 -5.32 -14.16 -5.93
C MET A 149 -5.19 -12.96 -6.88
N LEU A 150 -4.44 -11.93 -6.50
CA LEU A 150 -4.20 -10.76 -7.35
C LEU A 150 -3.28 -11.06 -8.55
N LEU A 151 -2.37 -12.03 -8.39
CA LEU A 151 -1.39 -12.40 -9.39
C LEU A 151 -1.86 -13.56 -10.28
N ASP A 152 -2.90 -14.27 -9.87
CA ASP A 152 -3.49 -15.37 -10.62
C ASP A 152 -4.50 -14.83 -11.66
N PRO A 153 -4.16 -14.84 -12.97
CA PRO A 153 -5.07 -14.39 -14.02
C PRO A 153 -6.32 -15.27 -14.14
N ASP A 154 -6.26 -16.51 -13.66
CA ASP A 154 -7.35 -17.50 -13.67
C ASP A 154 -8.01 -17.66 -12.28
N GLY A 155 -7.47 -17.00 -11.26
CA GLY A 155 -7.92 -17.07 -9.86
C GLY A 155 -9.19 -16.28 -9.57
N TYR A 156 -9.77 -15.63 -10.58
CA TYR A 156 -11.13 -15.11 -10.50
C TYR A 156 -12.10 -16.29 -10.41
N VAL A 157 -12.37 -16.71 -9.18
CA VAL A 157 -13.58 -17.47 -8.87
C VAL A 157 -14.70 -16.44 -8.88
N PRO A 158 -15.62 -16.47 -9.86
CA PRO A 158 -16.82 -15.66 -9.78
C PRO A 158 -17.46 -15.99 -8.43
N PRO A 159 -17.92 -15.00 -7.66
CA PRO A 159 -18.65 -15.28 -6.42
C PRO A 159 -19.69 -16.35 -6.76
N ASP A 160 -19.62 -17.47 -6.04
CA ASP A 160 -20.45 -18.65 -6.31
C ASP A 160 -21.86 -18.29 -5.87
N ASN A 161 -22.55 -17.55 -6.74
CA ASN A 161 -23.83 -16.91 -6.51
C ASN A 161 -24.01 -16.51 -5.04
N ASP A 162 -23.11 -15.68 -4.49
CA ASP A 162 -23.00 -15.38 -3.05
C ASP A 162 -24.40 -15.21 -2.43
N GLU A 163 -24.95 -16.31 -1.90
CA GLU A 163 -26.24 -16.30 -1.21
C GLU A 163 -25.97 -15.67 0.15
N ILE A 164 -25.72 -14.37 0.15
CA ILE A 164 -25.78 -13.61 1.38
C ILE A 164 -27.24 -13.53 1.77
N ASP A 165 -27.57 -14.19 2.86
CA ASP A 165 -28.87 -14.13 3.49
C ASP A 165 -28.83 -13.15 4.64
N MET A 166 -29.11 -11.87 4.36
CA MET A 166 -29.06 -10.82 5.38
C MET A 166 -30.27 -9.90 5.33
N ILE A 167 -30.67 -9.41 6.51
CA ILE A 167 -31.67 -8.35 6.62
C ILE A 167 -30.96 -7.00 6.46
N CYS A 168 -31.58 -6.08 5.73
CA CYS A 168 -31.04 -4.74 5.51
C CYS A 168 -30.67 -4.06 6.85
N PRO A 169 -29.45 -3.51 6.99
CA PRO A 169 -29.02 -2.86 8.23
C PRO A 169 -29.65 -1.47 8.44
N CYS A 170 -30.44 -0.97 7.48
CA CYS A 170 -31.08 0.34 7.61
C CYS A 170 -32.26 0.27 8.58
N ARG A 171 -32.26 1.12 9.62
CA ARG A 171 -33.38 1.21 10.57
C ARG A 171 -34.71 1.41 9.85
N GLY A 172 -35.67 0.52 10.15
CA GLY A 172 -37.02 0.54 9.58
C GLY A 172 -37.13 -0.07 8.18
N CYS A 173 -36.09 -0.79 7.73
CA CYS A 173 -36.14 -1.61 6.53
C CYS A 173 -35.92 -3.07 6.92
N ASP A 174 -36.91 -3.91 6.63
CA ASP A 174 -36.87 -5.35 6.90
C ASP A 174 -36.64 -6.17 5.64
N GLU A 175 -36.10 -5.54 4.58
CA GLU A 175 -35.85 -6.19 3.29
C GLU A 175 -34.78 -7.27 3.46
N ARG A 176 -35.06 -8.46 2.92
CA ARG A 176 -34.16 -9.60 2.96
C ARG A 176 -33.39 -9.67 1.65
N LEU A 177 -32.09 -9.44 1.73
CA LEU A 177 -31.17 -9.41 0.60
C LEU A 177 -30.61 -10.82 0.45
N ARG A 178 -30.61 -11.35 -0.78
CA ARG A 178 -30.19 -12.73 -1.07
C ARG A 178 -28.92 -12.81 -1.89
N SER A 179 -28.42 -11.68 -2.38
CA SER A 179 -27.17 -11.62 -3.12
C SER A 179 -26.44 -10.29 -2.94
N LEU A 180 -25.13 -10.30 -3.17
CA LEU A 180 -24.29 -9.10 -3.08
C LEU A 180 -24.76 -7.99 -4.02
N PRO A 181 -25.09 -8.24 -5.30
CA PRO A 181 -25.63 -7.21 -6.19
C PRO A 181 -26.96 -6.61 -5.70
N GLU A 182 -27.89 -7.44 -5.20
CA GLU A 182 -29.14 -6.95 -4.59
C GLU A 182 -28.84 -6.04 -3.40
N SER A 183 -27.89 -6.45 -2.55
CA SER A 183 -27.54 -5.67 -1.36
C SER A 183 -26.95 -4.30 -1.69
N ILE A 184 -26.07 -4.23 -2.70
CA ILE A 184 -25.46 -2.98 -3.15
C ILE A 184 -26.53 -2.06 -3.71
N GLY A 185 -27.36 -2.53 -4.66
CA GLY A 185 -28.41 -1.73 -5.27
C GLY A 185 -29.46 -1.24 -4.26
N HIS A 186 -29.78 -2.08 -3.28
CA HIS A 186 -30.70 -1.73 -2.19
C HIS A 186 -30.13 -0.62 -1.28
N LEU A 187 -28.87 -0.75 -0.84
CA LEU A 187 -28.22 0.26 -0.01
C LEU A 187 -28.04 1.59 -0.75
N GLU A 188 -27.74 1.56 -2.05
CA GLU A 188 -27.69 2.76 -2.90
C GLU A 188 -29.05 3.46 -2.98
N SER A 189 -30.14 2.70 -3.06
CA SER A 189 -31.51 3.23 -3.07
C SER A 189 -31.83 3.97 -1.77
N HIS A 190 -31.45 3.42 -0.61
CA HIS A 190 -31.57 4.12 0.68
C HIS A 190 -30.76 5.42 0.72
N ARG A 191 -29.54 5.41 0.18
CA ARG A 191 -28.71 6.61 0.10
C ARG A 191 -29.39 7.69 -0.75
N ALA A 192 -29.89 7.32 -1.93
CA ALA A 192 -30.57 8.26 -2.82
C ALA A 192 -31.83 8.86 -2.19
N GLU A 193 -32.63 8.05 -1.47
CA GLU A 193 -33.82 8.53 -0.78
C GLU A 193 -33.48 9.54 0.32
N ARG A 194 -32.46 9.27 1.12
CA ARG A 194 -31.99 10.22 2.16
C ARG A 194 -31.57 11.55 1.55
N GLU A 195 -30.88 11.55 0.41
CA GLU A 195 -30.48 12.78 -0.27
C GLU A 195 -31.68 13.53 -0.86
N ARG A 196 -32.68 12.82 -1.42
CA ARG A 196 -33.95 13.44 -1.84
C ARG A 196 -34.67 14.12 -0.67
N GLN A 197 -34.79 13.45 0.47
CA GLN A 197 -35.42 14.02 1.67
C GLN A 197 -34.68 15.27 2.17
N LYS A 198 -33.35 15.24 2.21
CA LYS A 198 -32.53 16.43 2.55
C LYS A 198 -32.76 17.57 1.58
N TYR A 199 -32.82 17.29 0.28
CA TYR A 199 -33.07 18.30 -0.75
C TYR A 199 -34.47 18.93 -0.59
N LEU A 200 -35.51 18.11 -0.40
CA LEU A 200 -36.88 18.58 -0.18
C LEU A 200 -36.99 19.44 1.09
N ALA A 201 -36.36 19.01 2.18
CA ALA A 201 -36.32 19.77 3.43
C ALA A 201 -35.63 21.13 3.24
N LYS A 202 -34.48 21.18 2.55
CA LYS A 202 -33.77 22.43 2.22
C LYS A 202 -34.63 23.34 1.35
N ARG A 203 -35.29 22.80 0.33
CA ARG A 203 -36.19 23.55 -0.56
C ARG A 203 -37.39 24.12 0.20
N ALA A 204 -38.01 23.34 1.08
CA ALA A 204 -39.13 23.79 1.91
C ALA A 204 -38.71 24.90 2.90
N ALA A 205 -37.53 24.77 3.53
CA ALA A 205 -36.98 25.80 4.40
C ALA A 205 -36.73 27.12 3.65
N ARG A 206 -36.15 27.06 2.44
CA ARG A 206 -35.96 28.25 1.58
C ARG A 206 -37.29 28.92 1.23
N LYS A 207 -38.32 28.15 0.86
CA LYS A 207 -39.65 28.68 0.54
C LYS A 207 -40.31 29.37 1.74
N ARG A 208 -40.13 28.82 2.96
CA ARG A 208 -40.64 29.43 4.21
C ARG A 208 -39.96 30.74 4.56
N ILE A 209 -38.67 30.89 4.28
CA ILE A 209 -37.94 32.15 4.50
C ILE A 209 -38.43 33.24 3.54
N GLN A 210 -38.67 32.88 2.27
CA GLN A 210 -39.12 33.82 1.24
C GLN A 210 -40.57 34.30 1.42
N LEU A 211 -41.40 33.58 2.18
CA LEU A 211 -42.78 33.98 2.53
C LEU A 211 -42.87 34.80 3.84
N ARG A 212 -41.73 35.06 4.50
CA ARG A 212 -41.63 35.87 5.73
C ARG A 212 -40.94 37.22 5.50
N LEU A 213 -40.53 37.51 4.27
CA LEU A 213 -40.07 38.81 3.77
C LEU A 213 -41.21 39.43 2.94
#